data_AF-A0A817H921-F1
#
_entry.id   AF-A0A817H921-F1
#
_cell.length_a   1.000
_cell.length_b   1.000
_cell.length_c   1.000
_cell.angle_alpha   90.00
_cell.angle_beta   90.00
_cell.angle_gamma   90.00
#
_symmetry.space_group_name_H-M   'P 1'
#
loop_
_entity.id
_entity.type
_entity.pdbx_description
1 polymer ?
#
loop_
_entity_poly.entity_id
_entity_poly.type
_entity_poly.pdbx_seq_one_letter_code
_entity_poly.pdbx_strand_id
1 'polypeptide(L)'
;MIDPNNRDIVHHVVLMECNLTVVFDDNNLPDGICDEIIESILPYATNVTAVWTVGGDEELGYLTLGASVSYSAIAIPPEADRFILDSYCPAEATENFPEPVITVLAAFPHTHLQDLSIWTKLIRNKKVVESLFNAEAYDFNYQFDNHLPKPIQLYPGDELATRCVYSTTNKADITLVK
;
A
#
# COMPACT_ATOMS: atom_id res chain seq x y z
N MET A 1 -15.73 20.34 0.52
CA MET A 1 -16.48 20.41 -0.76
C MET A 1 -15.50 20.76 -1.87
N ILE A 2 -15.54 20.05 -2.99
CA ILE A 2 -14.69 20.35 -4.17
C ILE A 2 -15.24 21.57 -4.90
N ASP A 3 -14.37 22.50 -5.30
CA ASP A 3 -14.72 23.66 -6.11
C ASP A 3 -15.45 23.22 -7.40
N PRO A 4 -16.62 23.79 -7.73
CA PRO A 4 -17.35 23.45 -8.95
C PRO A 4 -16.54 23.51 -10.25
N ASN A 5 -15.55 24.41 -10.35
CA ASN A 5 -14.70 24.55 -11.53
C ASN A 5 -13.63 23.46 -11.65
N ASN A 6 -13.36 22.73 -10.57
CA ASN A 6 -12.30 21.72 -10.50
C ASN A 6 -12.85 20.27 -10.48
N ARG A 7 -14.17 20.09 -10.67
CA ARG A 7 -14.86 18.79 -10.59
C ARG A 7 -14.35 17.76 -11.60
N ASP A 8 -13.86 18.21 -12.75
CA ASP A 8 -13.33 17.32 -13.80
C ASP A 8 -11.82 17.06 -13.66
N ILE A 9 -11.16 17.71 -12.69
CA ILE A 9 -9.70 17.66 -12.52
C ILE A 9 -9.34 16.89 -11.24
N VAL A 10 -10.04 17.16 -10.14
CA VAL A 10 -9.82 16.50 -8.86
C VAL A 10 -10.51 15.14 -8.89
N HIS A 11 -9.73 14.07 -9.08
CA HIS A 11 -10.25 12.71 -9.16
C HIS A 11 -10.01 11.88 -7.89
N HIS A 12 -9.00 12.22 -7.08
CA HIS A 12 -8.68 11.58 -5.80
C HIS A 12 -8.36 12.65 -4.74
N VAL A 13 -8.85 12.45 -3.52
CA VAL A 13 -8.48 13.22 -2.32
C VAL A 13 -8.15 12.23 -1.21
N VAL A 14 -6.99 12.40 -0.58
CA VAL A 14 -6.55 11.55 0.54
C VAL A 14 -6.28 12.44 1.73
N LEU A 15 -6.93 12.14 2.85
CA LEU A 15 -6.69 12.76 4.16
C LEU A 15 -5.88 11.78 4.99
N MET A 16 -4.78 12.27 5.55
CA MET A 16 -3.90 11.49 6.42
C MET A 16 -3.82 12.16 7.78
N GLU A 17 -3.88 11.37 8.83
CA GLU A 17 -3.51 11.77 10.18
C GLU A 17 -2.01 11.55 10.39
N CYS A 18 -1.39 12.57 10.96
CA CYS A 18 0.04 12.59 11.18
C CYS A 18 0.32 12.67 12.68
N ASN A 19 1.21 11.81 13.19
CA ASN A 19 1.70 11.92 14.55
C ASN A 19 2.93 12.85 14.59
N LEU A 20 2.66 14.14 14.46
CA LEU A 20 3.70 15.17 14.43
C LEU A 20 3.92 15.72 15.84
N THR A 21 5.17 15.69 16.32
CA THR A 21 5.59 16.45 17.51
C THR A 21 5.84 17.94 17.21
N VAL A 22 5.69 18.33 15.94
CA VAL A 22 5.94 19.68 15.44
C VAL A 22 4.59 20.40 15.31
N VAL A 23 4.44 21.50 16.04
CA VAL A 23 3.29 22.40 15.88
C VAL A 23 3.55 23.23 14.62
N PHE A 24 2.73 23.06 13.59
CA PHE A 24 2.74 23.94 12.43
C PHE A 24 2.11 25.28 12.82
N ASP A 25 2.67 26.39 12.34
CA ASP A 25 1.98 27.67 12.40
C ASP A 25 0.82 27.60 11.41
N ASP A 26 -0.42 27.71 11.90
CA ASP A 26 -1.64 27.68 11.08
C ASP A 26 -1.61 28.72 9.93
N ASN A 27 -0.76 29.76 10.03
CA ASN A 27 -0.60 30.78 9.00
C ASN A 27 0.42 30.42 7.91
N ASN A 28 1.12 29.28 8.03
CA ASN A 28 2.19 28.88 7.11
C ASN A 28 2.22 27.35 6.93
N LEU A 29 1.05 26.78 6.64
CA LEU A 29 0.93 25.37 6.25
C LEU A 29 1.54 25.17 4.85
N PRO A 30 2.32 24.10 4.64
CA PRO A 30 2.85 23.82 3.31
C PRO A 30 1.70 23.39 2.37
N ASP A 31 1.53 24.14 1.28
CA ASP A 31 0.68 23.80 0.14
C ASP A 31 1.55 23.60 -1.11
N GLY A 32 1.33 22.52 -1.86
CA GLY A 32 2.28 22.13 -2.89
C GLY A 32 2.11 20.71 -3.39
N ILE A 33 2.98 20.33 -4.34
CA ILE A 33 3.04 18.96 -4.86
C ILE A 33 3.58 18.07 -3.75
N CYS A 34 2.99 16.87 -3.59
CA CYS A 34 3.40 15.94 -2.55
C CYS A 34 4.93 15.80 -2.51
N ASP A 35 5.60 15.62 -3.66
CA ASP A 35 7.07 15.42 -3.74
C ASP A 35 7.90 16.56 -3.11
N GLU A 36 7.37 17.78 -3.07
CA GLU A 36 8.05 18.94 -2.49
C GLU A 36 7.79 19.09 -0.97
N ILE A 37 6.67 18.54 -0.49
CA ILE A 37 6.28 18.54 0.94
C ILE A 37 6.75 17.25 1.65
N ILE A 38 7.00 16.20 0.85
CA ILE A 38 7.12 14.78 1.22
C ILE A 38 8.20 14.49 2.27
N GLU A 39 9.37 15.15 2.21
CA GLU A 39 10.51 14.74 3.03
C GLU A 39 10.32 14.99 4.54
N SER A 40 9.41 15.90 4.93
CA SER A 40 9.29 16.33 6.33
C SER A 40 8.11 15.73 7.10
N ILE A 41 7.01 15.37 6.41
CA ILE A 41 5.72 15.04 7.05
C ILE A 41 5.33 13.57 6.87
N LEU A 42 5.58 12.98 5.69
CA LEU A 42 5.09 11.63 5.36
C LEU A 42 5.62 10.48 6.21
N PRO A 43 6.85 10.50 6.76
CA PRO A 43 7.28 9.49 7.73
C PRO A 43 6.38 9.43 8.97
N TYR A 44 5.67 10.54 9.27
CA TYR A 44 4.79 10.69 10.41
C TYR A 44 3.30 10.63 10.05
N ALA A 45 2.97 10.68 8.76
CA ALA A 45 1.62 10.71 8.19
C ALA A 45 1.22 9.36 7.60
N THR A 46 1.19 8.31 8.43
CA THR A 46 0.96 6.93 7.97
C THR A 46 -0.49 6.48 8.08
N ASN A 47 -1.34 7.23 8.78
CA ASN A 47 -2.73 6.84 9.02
C ASN A 47 -3.65 7.55 8.01
N VAL A 48 -4.22 6.83 7.05
CA VAL A 48 -5.19 7.40 6.10
C VAL A 48 -6.56 7.45 6.77
N THR A 49 -7.11 8.65 6.96
CA THR A 49 -8.37 8.86 7.72
C THR A 49 -9.60 9.03 6.86
N ALA A 50 -9.43 9.55 5.63
CA ALA A 50 -10.53 9.64 4.67
C ALA A 50 -9.96 9.65 3.26
N VAL A 51 -10.66 9.02 2.33
CA VAL A 51 -10.34 9.09 0.91
C VAL A 51 -11.63 9.30 0.13
N TRP A 52 -11.53 10.10 -0.92
CA TRP A 52 -12.64 10.37 -1.82
C TRP A 52 -12.18 10.23 -3.26
N THR A 53 -13.02 9.62 -4.10
CA THR A 53 -12.80 9.53 -5.55
C THR A 53 -14.08 9.85 -6.31
N VAL A 54 -13.96 10.25 -7.58
CA VAL A 54 -15.12 10.63 -8.42
C VAL A 54 -16.13 9.49 -8.54
N GLY A 55 -17.39 9.75 -8.19
CA GLY A 55 -18.53 8.84 -8.38
C GLY A 55 -19.05 8.09 -7.15
N GLY A 56 -18.50 8.31 -5.94
CA GLY A 56 -18.91 7.58 -4.74
C GLY A 56 -20.03 8.27 -3.93
N ASP A 57 -21.15 7.56 -3.75
CA ASP A 57 -21.99 7.66 -2.53
C ASP A 57 -21.37 6.82 -1.37
N GLU A 58 -20.30 6.07 -1.65
CA GLU A 58 -19.51 5.26 -0.72
C GLU A 58 -18.07 5.80 -0.59
N GLU A 59 -17.47 5.65 0.59
CA GLU A 59 -16.08 6.01 0.87
C GLU A 59 -15.14 4.94 0.31
N LEU A 60 -14.28 5.32 -0.64
CA LEU A 60 -13.23 4.46 -1.19
C LEU A 60 -11.92 4.80 -0.51
N GLY A 61 -11.10 3.81 -0.17
CA GLY A 61 -9.81 4.02 0.49
C GLY A 61 -8.73 3.02 0.06
N TYR A 62 -7.50 3.27 0.50
CA TYR A 62 -6.34 2.41 0.24
C TYR A 62 -5.87 1.75 1.54
N LEU A 63 -5.66 0.43 1.49
CA LEU A 63 -4.98 -0.33 2.53
C LEU A 63 -3.61 -0.77 2.01
N THR A 64 -2.55 -0.16 2.53
CA THR A 64 -1.19 -0.50 2.15
C THR A 64 -0.73 -1.74 2.93
N LEU A 65 -0.31 -2.77 2.20
CA LEU A 65 0.22 -4.02 2.75
C LEU A 65 1.64 -4.21 2.24
N GLY A 66 2.53 -4.78 3.06
CA GLY A 66 3.90 -5.01 2.65
C GLY A 66 4.89 -4.86 3.80
N ALA A 67 6.16 -5.01 3.47
CA ALA A 67 7.22 -4.56 4.36
C ALA A 67 7.32 -3.03 4.34
N SER A 68 7.65 -2.43 5.48
CA SER A 68 7.89 -0.99 5.59
C SER A 68 8.98 -0.54 4.60
N VAL A 69 8.85 0.66 4.06
CA VAL A 69 9.84 1.29 3.16
C VAL A 69 11.02 1.92 3.89
N SER A 70 11.21 1.61 5.19
CA SER A 70 12.39 2.06 5.93
C SER A 70 13.66 1.36 5.45
N TYR A 71 14.78 2.10 5.42
CA TYR A 71 16.13 1.57 5.14
C TYR A 71 16.51 0.34 5.98
N SER A 72 15.90 0.17 7.17
CA SER A 72 16.12 -0.97 8.06
C SER A 72 15.17 -2.16 7.84
N ALA A 73 14.11 -1.99 7.05
CA ALA A 73 13.05 -2.99 6.94
C ALA A 73 13.27 -4.02 5.81
N ILE A 74 13.98 -3.64 4.74
CA ILE A 74 14.25 -4.54 3.61
C ILE A 74 15.72 -4.38 3.16
N ALA A 75 16.53 -5.39 3.43
CA ALA A 75 17.92 -5.49 2.98
C ALA A 75 18.12 -6.84 2.26
N ILE A 76 18.28 -6.77 0.94
CA ILE A 76 18.42 -7.96 0.09
C ILE A 76 19.92 -8.18 -0.18
N PRO A 77 20.49 -9.35 0.16
CA PRO A 77 21.91 -9.61 -0.06
C PRO A 77 22.24 -9.60 -1.56
N PRO A 78 23.50 -9.29 -1.95
CA PRO A 78 23.95 -9.44 -3.32
C PRO A 78 23.97 -10.91 -3.74
N GLU A 79 23.99 -11.15 -5.05
CA GLU A 79 24.14 -12.48 -5.66
C GLU A 79 23.05 -13.50 -5.30
N ALA A 80 21.91 -13.06 -4.74
CA ALA A 80 20.82 -13.96 -4.40
C ALA A 80 19.99 -14.30 -5.65
N ASP A 81 19.91 -15.60 -5.98
CA ASP A 81 19.06 -16.09 -7.06
C ASP A 81 17.58 -15.85 -6.76
N ARG A 82 17.15 -16.24 -5.55
CA ARG A 82 15.78 -16.06 -5.04
C ARG A 82 15.81 -15.69 -3.57
N PHE A 83 15.56 -14.42 -3.29
CA PHE A 83 15.34 -13.91 -1.94
C PHE A 83 13.85 -13.75 -1.69
N ILE A 84 13.31 -14.42 -0.67
CA ILE A 84 11.88 -14.37 -0.34
C ILE A 84 11.68 -13.37 0.79
N LEU A 85 10.77 -12.42 0.57
CA LEU A 85 10.32 -11.48 1.58
C LEU A 85 8.83 -11.69 1.83
N ASP A 86 8.49 -12.09 3.05
CA ASP A 86 7.10 -12.22 3.50
C ASP A 86 6.74 -11.11 4.47
N SER A 87 5.56 -10.53 4.28
CA SER A 87 4.95 -9.56 5.19
C SER A 87 3.52 -9.98 5.52
N TYR A 88 3.09 -9.67 6.74
CA TYR A 88 1.81 -10.12 7.27
C TYR A 88 1.07 -8.95 7.93
N CYS A 89 -0.21 -8.82 7.61
CA CYS A 89 -1.19 -8.11 8.43
C CYS A 89 -1.93 -9.19 9.24
N PRO A 90 -1.61 -9.35 10.53
CA PRO A 90 -2.16 -10.42 11.34
C PRO A 90 -3.63 -10.13 11.72
N ALA A 91 -4.38 -11.15 12.16
CA ALA A 91 -5.79 -11.04 12.50
C ALA A 91 -6.08 -9.95 13.55
N GLU A 92 -5.17 -9.77 14.51
CA GLU A 92 -5.27 -8.76 15.56
C GLU A 92 -5.25 -7.33 14.99
N ALA A 93 -4.62 -7.12 13.82
CA ALA A 93 -4.58 -5.81 13.17
C ALA A 93 -5.88 -5.50 12.42
N THR A 94 -6.63 -6.51 11.98
CA THR A 94 -7.91 -6.34 11.28
C THR A 94 -9.11 -6.42 12.21
N GLU A 95 -8.93 -6.83 13.47
CA GLU A 95 -10.01 -7.05 14.45
C GLU A 95 -10.90 -5.82 14.68
N ASN A 96 -10.35 -4.61 14.47
CA ASN A 96 -11.07 -3.35 14.62
C ASN A 96 -11.54 -2.73 13.29
N PHE A 97 -11.53 -3.49 12.19
CA PHE A 97 -11.99 -2.98 10.90
C PHE A 97 -13.49 -2.61 10.96
N PRO A 98 -13.91 -1.56 10.23
CA PRO A 98 -15.27 -1.03 10.31
C PRO A 98 -16.32 -2.02 9.80
N GLU A 99 -17.52 -1.93 10.39
CA GLU A 99 -18.72 -2.63 9.95
C GLU A 99 -19.58 -1.70 9.06
N PRO A 100 -20.21 -2.20 7.96
CA PRO A 100 -20.27 -3.59 7.55
C PRO A 100 -19.23 -3.92 6.46
N VAL A 101 -18.12 -4.58 6.86
CA VAL A 101 -17.04 -5.17 6.03
C VAL A 101 -16.34 -4.27 5.00
N ILE A 102 -15.02 -4.44 4.86
CA ILE A 102 -14.28 -3.76 3.78
C ILE A 102 -14.45 -4.57 2.49
N THR A 103 -14.99 -3.92 1.46
CA THR A 103 -15.07 -4.50 0.12
C THR A 103 -13.82 -4.14 -0.68
N VAL A 104 -12.96 -5.13 -0.94
CA VAL A 104 -11.78 -4.96 -1.79
C VAL A 104 -12.19 -5.09 -3.25
N LEU A 105 -11.94 -4.02 -4.02
CA LEU A 105 -12.31 -3.94 -5.44
C LEU A 105 -11.13 -4.14 -6.38
N ALA A 106 -9.92 -3.80 -5.94
CA ALA A 106 -8.72 -3.84 -6.75
C ALA A 106 -7.47 -4.00 -5.89
N ALA A 107 -6.36 -4.33 -6.54
CA ALA A 107 -5.05 -4.44 -5.92
C ALA A 107 -3.99 -3.74 -6.77
N PHE A 108 -3.10 -2.99 -6.12
CA PHE A 108 -2.00 -2.28 -6.78
C PHE A 108 -0.66 -2.83 -6.29
N PRO A 109 -0.12 -3.89 -6.93
CA PRO A 109 1.18 -4.45 -6.56
C PRO A 109 2.29 -3.45 -6.88
N HIS A 110 3.26 -3.33 -5.98
CA HIS A 110 4.42 -2.47 -6.18
C HIS A 110 5.69 -3.13 -5.64
N THR A 111 6.73 -3.15 -6.48
CA THR A 111 8.09 -3.57 -6.15
C THR A 111 9.07 -2.73 -6.97
N HIS A 112 10.38 -2.88 -6.77
CA HIS A 112 11.41 -2.25 -7.62
C HIS A 112 12.04 -3.28 -8.59
N LEU A 113 13.08 -2.89 -9.31
CA LEU A 113 13.69 -3.61 -10.45
C LEU A 113 14.24 -5.03 -10.17
N GLN A 114 14.23 -5.52 -8.94
CA GLN A 114 14.81 -6.83 -8.59
C GLN A 114 13.75 -7.91 -8.40
N ASP A 115 12.46 -7.58 -8.48
CA ASP A 115 11.40 -8.55 -8.24
C ASP A 115 11.25 -9.54 -9.40
N LEU A 116 10.88 -10.77 -9.05
CA LEU A 116 10.53 -11.86 -9.94
C LEU A 116 9.03 -12.16 -9.88
N SER A 117 8.45 -12.11 -8.69
CA SER A 117 7.05 -12.50 -8.46
C SER A 117 6.52 -11.88 -7.18
N ILE A 118 5.24 -11.50 -7.21
CA ILE A 118 4.52 -10.96 -6.06
C ILE A 118 3.13 -11.60 -5.96
N TRP A 119 2.70 -11.90 -4.74
CA TRP A 119 1.31 -12.26 -4.48
C TRP A 119 0.83 -11.72 -3.14
N THR A 120 -0.49 -11.51 -3.05
CA THR A 120 -1.19 -11.16 -1.82
C THR A 120 -2.39 -12.08 -1.65
N LYS A 121 -2.53 -12.66 -0.46
CA LYS A 121 -3.57 -13.63 -0.13
C LYS A 121 -4.33 -13.22 1.11
N LEU A 122 -5.64 -13.47 1.06
CA LEU A 122 -6.53 -13.40 2.21
C LEU A 122 -6.58 -14.75 2.91
N ILE A 123 -6.36 -14.75 4.22
CA ILE A 123 -6.37 -15.93 5.07
C ILE A 123 -7.47 -15.74 6.13
N ARG A 124 -8.36 -16.72 6.26
CA ARG A 124 -9.43 -16.73 7.27
C ARG A 124 -9.41 -18.05 7.99
N ASN A 125 -9.42 -18.03 9.32
CA ASN A 125 -9.35 -19.24 10.13
C ASN A 125 -8.18 -20.15 9.71
N LYS A 126 -7.00 -19.56 9.48
CA LYS A 126 -5.75 -20.25 9.09
C LYS A 126 -5.80 -20.96 7.72
N LYS A 127 -6.74 -20.58 6.85
CA LYS A 127 -6.84 -21.10 5.48
C LYS A 127 -6.84 -19.95 4.48
N VAL A 128 -6.09 -20.11 3.39
CA VAL A 128 -6.18 -19.20 2.25
C VAL A 128 -7.58 -19.31 1.66
N VAL A 129 -8.27 -18.17 1.56
CA VAL A 129 -9.65 -18.10 1.07
C VAL A 129 -9.69 -17.54 -0.35
N GLU A 130 -8.93 -16.47 -0.59
CA GLU A 130 -8.89 -15.74 -1.86
C GLU A 130 -7.47 -15.20 -2.13
N SER A 131 -7.17 -14.94 -3.40
CA SER A 131 -5.95 -14.23 -3.82
C SER A 131 -6.35 -12.82 -4.24
N LEU A 132 -5.81 -11.79 -3.57
CA LEU A 132 -6.02 -10.39 -3.95
C LEU A 132 -5.16 -10.01 -5.15
N PHE A 133 -3.96 -10.58 -5.24
CA PHE A 133 -3.09 -10.44 -6.40
C PHE A 133 -2.18 -11.66 -6.53
N ASN A 134 -1.79 -12.02 -7.75
CA ASN A 134 -0.80 -13.05 -7.99
C ASN A 134 -0.15 -12.84 -9.37
N ALA A 135 1.14 -12.50 -9.38
CA ALA A 135 1.98 -12.49 -10.57
C ALA A 135 3.21 -13.38 -10.33
N GLU A 136 3.28 -14.48 -11.07
CA GLU A 136 4.44 -15.38 -11.05
C GLU A 136 5.65 -14.82 -11.82
N ALA A 137 5.40 -13.87 -12.72
CA ALA A 137 6.40 -13.12 -13.48
C ALA A 137 5.99 -11.64 -13.46
N TYR A 138 6.42 -10.94 -12.41
CA TYR A 138 6.14 -9.51 -12.25
C TYR A 138 7.14 -8.67 -13.04
N ASP A 139 6.67 -7.61 -13.69
CA ASP A 139 7.51 -6.64 -14.39
C ASP A 139 7.22 -5.24 -13.84
N PHE A 140 8.26 -4.61 -13.29
CA PHE A 140 8.20 -3.24 -12.79
C PHE A 140 7.64 -2.24 -13.79
N ASN A 141 7.84 -2.46 -15.09
CA ASN A 141 7.35 -1.55 -16.13
C ASN A 141 5.83 -1.67 -16.37
N TYR A 142 5.17 -2.66 -15.77
CA TYR A 142 3.74 -2.91 -15.91
C TYR A 142 3.04 -2.86 -14.55
N GLN A 143 2.95 -1.65 -14.02
CA GLN A 143 2.20 -1.33 -12.80
C GLN A 143 0.87 -0.68 -13.16
N PHE A 144 -0.22 -1.34 -12.79
CA PHE A 144 -1.56 -0.84 -13.04
C PHE A 144 -2.49 -1.25 -11.91
N ASP A 145 -3.61 -0.55 -11.80
CA ASP A 145 -4.67 -0.94 -10.87
C ASP A 145 -5.33 -2.23 -11.35
N ASN A 146 -5.02 -3.34 -10.66
CA ASN A 146 -5.55 -4.65 -11.01
C ASN A 146 -6.92 -4.84 -10.36
N HIS A 147 -7.96 -4.44 -11.09
CA HIS A 147 -9.34 -4.66 -10.69
C HIS A 147 -9.61 -6.16 -10.51
N LEU A 148 -10.19 -6.50 -9.37
CA LEU A 148 -10.55 -7.89 -9.08
C LEU A 148 -11.73 -8.30 -9.97
N PRO A 149 -11.75 -9.55 -10.48
CA PRO A 149 -12.86 -10.05 -11.29
C PRO A 149 -14.17 -10.13 -10.50
N LYS A 150 -14.08 -10.18 -9.17
CA LYS A 150 -15.20 -10.07 -8.23
C LYS A 150 -14.71 -9.32 -6.98
N PRO A 151 -15.56 -8.49 -6.36
CA PRO A 151 -15.24 -7.91 -5.06
C PRO A 151 -14.96 -8.98 -4.02
N ILE A 152 -13.97 -8.74 -3.15
CA ILE A 152 -13.58 -9.64 -2.06
C ILE A 152 -13.89 -8.97 -0.72
N GLN A 153 -14.58 -9.70 0.15
CA GLN A 153 -14.97 -9.20 1.46
C GLN A 153 -13.90 -9.52 2.51
N LEU A 154 -13.39 -8.45 3.14
CA LEU A 154 -12.43 -8.48 4.22
C LEU A 154 -13.16 -8.22 5.55
N TYR A 155 -13.08 -9.18 6.46
CA TYR A 155 -13.80 -9.16 7.73
C TYR A 155 -12.83 -8.91 8.88
N PRO A 156 -13.33 -8.38 10.01
CA PRO A 156 -12.57 -8.38 11.25
C PRO A 156 -12.04 -9.77 11.62
N GLY A 157 -10.74 -9.85 11.94
CA GLY A 157 -10.04 -11.09 12.28
C GLY A 157 -9.50 -11.88 11.08
N ASP A 158 -9.60 -11.33 9.86
CA ASP A 158 -8.90 -11.86 8.69
C ASP A 158 -7.40 -11.52 8.72
N GLU A 159 -6.58 -12.39 8.16
CA GLU A 159 -5.15 -12.18 7.95
C GLU A 159 -4.88 -11.87 6.48
N LEU A 160 -3.90 -11.00 6.21
CA LEU A 160 -3.40 -10.74 4.86
C LEU A 160 -1.91 -11.09 4.81
N ALA A 161 -1.52 -11.87 3.83
CA ALA A 161 -0.13 -12.23 3.60
C ALA A 161 0.30 -11.77 2.22
N THR A 162 1.44 -11.07 2.15
CA THR A 162 2.07 -10.65 0.91
C THR A 162 3.47 -11.24 0.85
N ARG A 163 3.82 -11.82 -0.30
CA ARG A 163 5.17 -12.30 -0.60
C ARG A 163 5.69 -11.62 -1.84
N CYS A 164 6.92 -11.14 -1.75
CA CYS A 164 7.73 -10.73 -2.88
C CYS A 164 8.93 -11.66 -3.02
N VAL A 165 9.40 -11.88 -4.24
CA VAL A 165 10.57 -12.71 -4.49
C VAL A 165 11.51 -11.93 -5.37
N TYR A 166 12.72 -11.69 -4.89
CA TYR A 166 13.71 -10.88 -5.59
C TYR A 166 14.88 -11.72 -6.11
N SER A 167 15.51 -11.26 -7.19
CA SER A 167 16.81 -11.72 -7.68
C SER A 167 17.79 -10.56 -7.73
N THR A 168 18.94 -10.74 -7.09
CA THR A 168 20.06 -9.78 -7.06
C THR A 168 21.33 -10.41 -7.63
N THR A 169 21.20 -11.42 -8.49
CA THR A 169 22.33 -12.08 -9.18
C THR A 169 23.20 -11.12 -9.99
N ASN A 170 22.66 -9.97 -10.38
CA ASN A 170 23.36 -8.90 -11.09
C ASN A 170 23.82 -7.73 -10.19
N LYS A 171 23.74 -7.88 -8.86
CA LYS A 171 24.16 -6.88 -7.87
C LYS A 171 25.37 -7.37 -7.11
N ALA A 172 26.39 -6.51 -6.99
CA ALA A 172 27.59 -6.75 -6.21
C ALA A 172 27.44 -6.31 -4.73
N ASP A 173 26.52 -5.37 -4.46
CA ASP A 173 26.27 -4.82 -3.13
C ASP A 173 24.86 -5.16 -2.64
N ILE A 174 24.64 -5.00 -1.32
CA ILE A 174 23.32 -5.11 -0.71
C ILE A 174 22.35 -4.16 -1.39
N THR A 175 21.17 -4.67 -1.77
CA THR A 175 20.08 -3.84 -2.28
C THR A 175 19.19 -3.43 -1.12
N LEU A 176 19.14 -2.12 -0.88
CA LEU A 176 18.24 -1.48 0.10
C LEU A 176 17.08 -0.83 -0.63
N VAL A 177 15.94 -0.73 0.05
CA VAL A 177 14.85 0.15 -0.38
C VAL A 177 15.32 1.60 -0.23
N LYS A 178 15.16 2.36 -1.31
CA LYS A 178 15.39 3.81 -1.37
C LYS A 178 14.10 4.46 -1.80
#